data_AF-A0A916YE14-F1
#
_entry.id   AF-A0A916YE14-F1
#
_cell.length_a   1.000
_cell.length_b   1.000
_cell.length_c   1.000
_cell.angle_alpha   90.00
_cell.angle_beta   90.00
_cell.angle_gamma   90.00
#
_symmetry.space_group_name_H-M   'P 1'
#
loop_
_entity.id
_entity.type
_entity.pdbx_description
1 polymer ?
#
loop_
_entity_poly.entity_id
_entity_poly.type
_entity_poly.pdbx_seq_one_letter_code
_entity_poly.pdbx_strand_id
1 'polypeptide(L)'
;MKAIAAIGSVILLTCVVPSAAFCTDTSFYGNAPAAPGALGKPSVPYCLAGYSYSRTHTCETWELESYKSDVETYIRKLRTYAEEAQTFANEAVNFANQAADFASCQAKEVATQHE
;
A
#
# COMPACT_ATOMS: atom_id res chain seq x y z
N MET A 1 1.36 2.60 78.31
CA MET A 1 1.28 1.15 78.01
C MET A 1 0.19 0.94 76.97
N LYS A 2 0.58 0.33 75.84
CA LYS A 2 -0.18 -0.23 74.69
C LYS A 2 -1.63 0.24 74.44
N ALA A 3 -1.81 1.04 73.40
CA ALA A 3 -3.05 1.11 72.62
C ALA A 3 -3.00 0.06 71.49
N ILE A 4 -4.14 -0.63 71.29
CA ILE A 4 -4.36 -1.73 70.35
C ILE A 4 -5.17 -1.22 69.15
N ALA A 5 -4.81 -1.74 67.95
CA ALA A 5 -5.59 -1.81 66.70
C ALA A 5 -5.99 -0.48 66.02
N ALA A 6 -6.06 -0.35 64.70
CA ALA A 6 -6.27 -1.35 63.66
C ALA A 6 -5.49 -0.97 62.40
N ILE A 7 -4.79 -1.94 61.80
CA ILE A 7 -4.24 -1.82 60.46
C ILE A 7 -5.40 -2.03 59.51
N GLY A 8 -6.01 -0.93 59.07
CA GLY A 8 -7.01 -0.92 58.02
C GLY A 8 -6.39 -1.42 56.72
N SER A 9 -6.54 -2.71 56.45
CA SER A 9 -6.22 -3.31 55.17
C SER A 9 -7.23 -2.76 54.16
N VAL A 10 -6.82 -1.73 53.42
CA VAL A 10 -7.53 -1.27 52.23
C VAL A 10 -7.37 -2.37 51.19
N ILE A 11 -8.33 -3.29 51.17
CA ILE A 11 -8.51 -4.22 50.05
C ILE A 11 -8.93 -3.34 48.87
N LEU A 12 -7.93 -2.93 48.07
CA LEU A 12 -8.15 -2.39 46.74
C LEU A 12 -8.83 -3.50 45.94
N LEU A 13 -10.16 -3.41 45.83
CA LEU A 13 -10.95 -4.23 44.93
C LEU A 13 -10.61 -3.78 43.50
N THR A 14 -9.49 -4.26 42.98
CA THR A 14 -9.18 -4.14 41.56
C THR A 14 -10.22 -4.97 40.82
N CYS A 15 -11.19 -4.30 40.20
CA CYS A 15 -12.01 -4.89 39.17
C CYS A 15 -11.08 -5.45 38.10
N VAL A 16 -10.83 -6.76 38.14
CA VAL A 16 -10.31 -7.50 37.01
C VAL A 16 -11.46 -7.54 36.01
N VAL A 17 -11.60 -6.47 35.24
CA VAL A 17 -12.46 -6.47 34.06
C VAL A 17 -11.84 -7.51 33.12
N PRO A 18 -12.57 -8.57 32.72
CA PRO A 18 -12.11 -9.40 31.63
C PRO A 18 -12.06 -8.48 30.41
N SER A 19 -10.85 -8.27 29.88
CA SER A 19 -10.64 -7.59 28.63
C SER A 19 -11.40 -8.37 27.56
N ALA A 20 -12.61 -7.93 27.22
CA ALA A 20 -13.26 -8.38 26.00
C ALA A 20 -12.37 -7.90 24.85
N ALA A 21 -11.51 -8.80 24.36
CA ALA A 21 -10.75 -8.55 23.16
C ALA A 21 -11.77 -8.57 22.03
N PHE A 22 -12.20 -7.41 21.55
CA PHE A 22 -13.11 -7.35 20.41
C PHE A 22 -12.29 -7.46 19.13
N CYS A 23 -12.57 -8.46 18.31
CA CYS A 23 -11.99 -8.56 16.98
C CYS A 23 -12.62 -7.48 16.06
N THR A 24 -11.81 -6.55 15.55
CA THR A 24 -12.28 -5.53 14.60
C THR A 24 -12.24 -6.06 13.18
N ASP A 25 -13.39 -6.03 12.51
CA ASP A 25 -13.52 -6.35 11.08
C ASP A 25 -12.68 -5.38 10.23
N THR A 26 -12.15 -5.88 9.10
CA THR A 26 -11.35 -5.10 8.15
C THR A 26 -12.00 -5.17 6.76
N SER A 27 -11.94 -4.06 6.02
CA SER A 27 -12.44 -4.00 4.64
C SER A 27 -11.40 -3.38 3.72
N PHE A 28 -11.31 -3.90 2.49
CA PHE A 28 -10.43 -3.38 1.45
C PHE A 28 -11.25 -2.66 0.39
N TYR A 29 -10.92 -1.40 0.11
CA TYR A 29 -11.51 -0.65 -0.97
C TYR A 29 -10.41 0.00 -1.79
N GLY A 30 -10.29 -0.41 -3.04
CA GLY A 30 -9.30 0.14 -3.97
C GLY A 30 -9.47 -0.47 -5.35
N ASN A 31 -9.23 0.32 -6.39
CA ASN A 31 -9.12 -0.18 -7.74
C ASN A 31 -7.63 -0.24 -8.09
N ALA A 32 -7.20 -1.34 -8.70
CA ALA A 32 -5.86 -1.40 -9.26
C ALA A 32 -5.69 -0.24 -10.26
N PRO A 33 -4.57 0.49 -10.21
CA PRO A 33 -4.34 1.55 -11.17
C PRO A 33 -4.35 0.96 -12.58
N ALA A 34 -4.93 1.71 -13.51
CA ALA A 34 -4.92 1.29 -14.90
C ALA A 34 -3.48 1.36 -15.41
N ALA A 35 -2.94 0.20 -15.79
CA ALA A 35 -1.70 0.20 -16.57
C ALA A 35 -1.87 1.17 -17.73
N PRO A 36 -0.87 2.00 -18.05
CA PRO A 36 -0.85 2.75 -19.28
C PRO A 36 -0.70 1.74 -20.44
N GLY A 37 -1.76 0.97 -20.70
CA GLY A 37 -1.80 -0.13 -21.66
C GLY A 37 -2.00 0.35 -23.10
N ALA A 38 -2.37 1.62 -23.31
CA ALA A 38 -2.82 2.13 -24.61
C ALA A 38 -2.25 3.50 -25.02
N LEU A 39 -1.35 4.08 -24.23
CA LEU A 39 -0.59 5.27 -24.64
C LEU A 39 0.61 4.78 -25.45
N GLY A 40 0.38 4.58 -26.76
CA GLY A 40 1.40 4.08 -27.67
C GLY A 40 2.73 4.74 -27.38
N LYS A 41 3.76 3.90 -27.14
CA LYS A 41 5.15 4.35 -27.09
C LYS A 41 5.33 5.38 -28.20
N PRO A 42 5.87 6.58 -27.92
CA PRO A 42 6.03 7.60 -28.94
C PRO A 42 6.66 7.01 -30.20
N SER A 43 5.99 7.21 -31.34
CA SER A 43 6.47 6.71 -32.61
C SER A 43 7.79 7.39 -32.93
N VAL A 44 8.80 6.57 -33.22
CA VAL A 44 10.11 7.10 -33.63
C VAL A 44 9.95 7.81 -34.97
N PRO A 45 10.36 9.08 -35.09
CA PRO A 45 10.35 9.82 -36.34
C PRO A 45 11.08 9.09 -37.46
N TYR A 46 10.57 9.15 -38.69
CA TYR A 46 11.19 8.47 -39.83
C TYR A 46 12.62 8.96 -40.10
N CYS A 47 12.89 10.23 -39.83
CA CYS A 47 14.21 10.85 -39.95
C CYS A 47 15.29 10.23 -39.03
N LEU A 48 14.89 9.44 -38.02
CA LEU A 48 15.78 8.66 -37.14
C LEU A 48 15.97 7.19 -37.57
N ALA A 49 15.27 6.72 -38.61
CA ALA A 49 15.25 5.30 -38.98
C ALA A 49 16.65 4.72 -39.29
N GLY A 50 17.56 5.54 -39.86
CA GLY A 50 18.93 5.14 -40.19
C GLY A 50 19.96 5.35 -39.07
N TYR A 51 19.59 6.04 -37.99
CA TYR A 51 20.54 6.52 -36.98
C TYR A 51 21.32 5.40 -36.29
N SER A 52 20.70 4.22 -36.11
CA SER A 52 21.34 3.06 -35.48
C SER A 52 22.57 2.56 -36.24
N TYR A 53 22.58 2.70 -37.57
CA TYR A 53 23.68 2.26 -38.43
C TYR A 53 24.57 3.43 -38.88
N SER A 54 23.98 4.54 -39.34
CA SER A 54 24.75 5.67 -39.88
C SER A 54 25.30 6.61 -38.82
N ARG A 55 24.75 6.58 -37.60
CA ARG A 55 24.99 7.58 -36.52
C ARG A 55 24.63 9.02 -36.93
N THR A 56 23.84 9.18 -37.99
CA THR A 56 23.39 10.47 -38.52
C THR A 56 21.87 10.45 -38.68
N HIS A 57 21.23 11.61 -38.57
CA HIS A 57 19.79 11.77 -38.78
C HIS A 57 19.52 12.91 -39.75
N THR A 58 18.34 12.89 -40.36
CA THR A 58 17.86 13.96 -41.26
C THR A 58 16.77 14.83 -40.61
N CYS A 59 16.56 14.67 -39.30
CA CYS A 59 15.50 15.36 -38.57
C CYS A 59 15.73 16.86 -38.49
N GLU A 60 14.65 17.62 -38.57
CA GLU A 60 14.64 19.02 -38.17
C GLU A 60 14.66 19.13 -36.63
N THR A 61 15.16 20.26 -36.11
CA THR A 61 15.29 20.47 -34.66
C THR A 61 13.96 20.31 -33.92
N TRP A 62 12.88 20.88 -34.45
CA TRP A 62 11.56 20.83 -33.80
C TRP A 62 11.00 19.40 -33.75
N GLU A 63 11.30 18.55 -34.73
CA GLU A 63 10.83 17.16 -34.79
C GLU A 63 11.51 16.32 -33.69
N LEU A 64 12.81 16.55 -33.46
CA LEU A 64 13.55 15.94 -32.35
C LEU A 64 13.05 16.43 -30.99
N GLU A 65 12.80 17.73 -30.85
CA GLU A 65 12.27 18.31 -29.61
C GLU A 65 10.87 17.77 -29.28
N SER A 66 10.00 17.67 -30.29
CA SER A 66 8.67 17.07 -30.16
C SER A 66 8.76 15.62 -29.70
N TYR A 67 9.56 14.81 -30.40
CA TYR A 67 9.73 13.40 -30.04
C TYR A 67 10.32 13.22 -28.63
N LYS A 68 11.30 14.05 -28.25
CA LYS A 68 11.86 14.04 -26.89
C LYS A 68 10.79 14.37 -25.84
N SER A 69 9.96 15.40 -26.09
CA SER A 69 8.86 15.78 -25.19
C SER A 69 7.85 14.63 -25.00
N ASP A 70 7.51 13.93 -26.08
CA ASP A 70 6.61 12.78 -26.03
C ASP A 70 7.21 11.63 -25.21
N VAL A 71 8.51 11.34 -25.39
CA VAL A 71 9.23 10.33 -24.61
C VAL A 71 9.28 10.68 -23.14
N GLU A 72 9.57 11.94 -22.78
CA GLU A 72 9.56 12.38 -21.39
C GLU A 72 8.18 12.25 -20.76
N THR A 73 7.14 12.63 -21.49
CA THR A 73 5.74 12.49 -21.04
C THR A 73 5.38 11.02 -20.83
N TYR A 74 5.78 10.14 -21.74
CA TYR A 74 5.59 8.71 -21.62
C TYR A 74 6.30 8.13 -20.37
N ILE A 75 7.56 8.51 -20.14
CA ILE A 75 8.33 8.08 -18.95
C ILE A 75 7.66 8.56 -17.66
N ARG A 76 7.19 9.81 -17.60
CA ARG A 76 6.49 10.35 -16.42
C ARG A 76 5.25 9.52 -16.09
N LYS A 77 4.43 9.20 -17.09
CA LYS A 77 3.22 8.37 -16.90
C LYS A 77 3.54 6.96 -16.41
N LEU A 78 4.62 6.36 -16.91
CA LEU A 78 5.08 5.05 -16.43
C LEU A 78 5.53 5.10 -14.97
N ARG A 79 6.23 6.15 -14.55
CA ARG A 79 6.63 6.34 -13.15
C ARG A 79 5.43 6.48 -12.23
N THR A 80 4.48 7.34 -12.58
CA THR A 80 3.23 7.50 -11.83
C THR A 80 2.48 6.18 -11.68
N TYR A 81 2.33 5.43 -12.78
CA TYR A 81 1.71 4.11 -12.70
C TYR A 81 2.44 3.14 -11.76
N ALA A 82 3.78 3.10 -11.81
CA ALA A 82 4.56 2.24 -10.94
C ALA A 82 4.40 2.61 -9.45
N GLU A 83 4.37 3.91 -9.14
CA GLU A 83 4.16 4.43 -7.79
C GLU A 83 2.75 4.10 -7.26
N GLU A 84 1.71 4.30 -8.09
CA GLU A 84 0.33 3.94 -7.76
C GLU A 84 0.18 2.43 -7.56
N ALA A 85 0.81 1.62 -8.42
CA ALA A 85 0.73 0.16 -8.33
C ALA A 85 1.43 -0.37 -7.08
N GLN A 86 2.58 0.22 -6.71
CA GLN A 86 3.26 -0.11 -5.47
C GLN A 86 2.41 0.27 -4.25
N THR A 87 1.77 1.44 -4.27
CA THR A 87 0.89 1.89 -3.19
C THR A 87 -0.28 0.92 -3.01
N PHE A 88 -0.98 0.59 -4.09
CA PHE A 88 -2.07 -0.37 -4.08
C PHE A 88 -1.64 -1.75 -3.57
N ALA A 89 -0.47 -2.25 -3.98
CA ALA A 89 0.06 -3.53 -3.51
C ALA A 89 0.35 -3.51 -2.01
N ASN A 90 0.93 -2.42 -1.48
CA ASN A 90 1.18 -2.28 -0.05
C ASN A 90 -0.11 -2.24 0.78
N GLU A 91 -1.13 -1.55 0.28
CA GLU A 91 -2.46 -1.53 0.90
C GLU A 91 -3.09 -2.93 0.94
N ALA A 92 -3.00 -3.67 -0.17
CA ALA A 92 -3.51 -5.04 -0.24
C ALA A 92 -2.80 -5.99 0.73
N VAL A 93 -1.47 -5.87 0.89
CA VAL A 93 -0.69 -6.64 1.87
C VAL A 93 -1.11 -6.30 3.30
N ASN A 94 -1.25 -5.00 3.61
CA ASN A 94 -1.68 -4.57 4.94
C ASN A 94 -3.08 -5.12 5.27
N PHE A 95 -4.00 -5.04 4.31
CA PHE A 95 -5.33 -5.62 4.47
C PHE A 95 -5.28 -7.14 4.72
N ALA A 96 -4.48 -7.89 3.96
CA ALA A 96 -4.35 -9.33 4.15
C ALA A 96 -3.84 -9.69 5.56
N ASN A 97 -2.90 -8.91 6.10
CA ASN A 97 -2.41 -9.09 7.47
C ASN A 97 -3.52 -8.83 8.51
N GLN A 98 -4.26 -7.73 8.35
CA GLN A 98 -5.39 -7.41 9.25
C GLN A 98 -6.47 -8.49 9.21
N ALA A 99 -6.76 -9.05 8.03
CA ALA A 99 -7.74 -10.13 7.89
C ALA A 99 -7.27 -11.41 8.61
N ALA A 100 -5.97 -11.72 8.55
CA ALA A 100 -5.37 -12.84 9.27
C ALA A 100 -5.40 -12.64 10.80
N ASP A 101 -5.12 -11.43 11.27
CA ASP A 101 -5.21 -11.07 12.69
C ASP A 101 -6.65 -11.16 13.21
N PHE A 102 -7.62 -10.65 12.44
CA PHE A 102 -9.04 -10.78 12.76
C PHE A 102 -9.48 -12.24 12.86
N ALA A 103 -9.12 -13.08 11.87
CA ALA A 103 -9.45 -14.50 11.88
C ALA A 103 -8.81 -15.22 13.09
N SER A 104 -7.57 -14.88 13.44
CA SER A 104 -6.88 -15.45 14.59
C SER A 104 -7.52 -15.02 15.93
N CYS A 105 -7.98 -13.78 16.01
CA CYS A 105 -8.72 -13.27 17.15
C CYS A 105 -10.06 -14.01 17.32
N GLN A 106 -10.84 -14.14 16.24
CA GLN A 106 -12.13 -14.83 16.25
C GLN A 106 -11.99 -16.30 16.64
N ALA A 107 -10.95 -16.99 16.14
CA ALA A 107 -10.67 -18.37 16.52
C ALA A 107 -10.39 -18.52 18.03
N LYS A 108 -9.70 -17.56 18.64
CA LYS A 108 -9.45 -17.55 20.10
C LYS A 108 -10.73 -17.29 20.87
N GLU A 109 -11.55 -16.31 20.45
CA GLU A 109 -12.85 -16.06 21.10
C GLU A 109 -13.70 -17.33 21.11
N VAL A 110 -13.84 -18.01 19.97
CA VAL A 110 -14.60 -19.26 19.87
C VAL A 110 -14.02 -20.35 20.76
N ALA A 111 -12.69 -20.54 20.77
CA ALA A 111 -12.06 -21.54 21.63
C ALA A 111 -12.33 -21.29 23.13
N THR A 112 -12.28 -20.04 23.57
CA THR A 112 -12.54 -19.68 24.98
C THR A 112 -14.01 -19.75 25.40
N GLN A 113 -14.97 -19.76 24.46
CA GLN A 113 -16.39 -19.94 24.78
C GLN A 113 -16.78 -21.41 25.05
N HIS A 114 -15.90 -22.36 24.73
CA HIS A 114 -16.15 -23.80 24.88
C HIS A 114 -15.33 -24.46 26.00
N GLU A 115 -14.62 -23.67 26.82
CA GLU A 115 -14.01 -24.08 28.11
C GLU A 115 -14.93 -23.77 29.29
#